data_AF-A0A518DXR1-F1
#
_entry.id   AF-A0A518DXR1-F1
#
_cell.length_a   1.000
_cell.length_b   1.000
_cell.length_c   1.000
_cell.angle_alpha   90.00
_cell.angle_beta   90.00
_cell.angle_gamma   90.00
#
_symmetry.space_group_name_H-M   'P 1'
#
loop_
_entity.id
_entity.type
_entity.pdbx_description
1 polymer ?
#
loop_
_entity_poly.entity_id
_entity_poly.type
_entity_poly.pdbx_seq_one_letter_code
_entity_poly.pdbx_strand_id
1 'polypeptide(L)'
;MGDFVIMPNHVHLLVAFGSASLLKEQCDSWLHFTACSINRAMGESGKFWQQEPFDYLVRSPEQYEYLRDYIADNPRKARVSSGEFLYRKHND
;
A
#
# COMPACT_ATOMS: atom_id res chain seq x y z
N MET A 1 4.54 7.81 9.03
CA MET A 1 4.06 6.76 8.09
C MET A 1 3.21 5.82 8.91
N GLY A 2 1.95 5.60 8.55
CA GLY A 2 1.03 4.74 9.28
C GLY A 2 1.19 3.25 8.94
N ASP A 3 0.13 2.50 9.24
CA ASP A 3 0.02 1.06 8.97
C ASP A 3 0.12 0.72 7.47
N PHE A 4 0.57 -0.49 7.16
CA PHE A 4 0.48 -1.04 5.81
C PHE A 4 0.25 -2.54 5.79
N VAL A 5 -0.24 -3.05 4.66
CA VAL A 5 -0.21 -4.48 4.34
C VAL A 5 0.23 -4.70 2.89
N ILE A 6 1.13 -5.67 2.69
CA ILE A 6 1.49 -6.22 1.38
C ILE A 6 0.74 -7.53 1.23
N MET A 7 -0.15 -7.58 0.24
CA MET A 7 -0.93 -8.76 -0.15
C MET A 7 -0.28 -9.41 -1.39
N PRO A 8 -0.62 -10.67 -1.72
CA PRO A 8 -0.07 -11.34 -2.90
C PRO A 8 -0.28 -10.59 -4.23
N ASN A 9 -1.34 -9.77 -4.33
CA ASN A 9 -1.73 -9.09 -5.56
C ASN A 9 -1.90 -7.57 -5.44
N HIS A 10 -1.80 -6.98 -4.24
CA HIS A 10 -1.93 -5.53 -4.03
C HIS A 10 -1.27 -5.08 -2.72
N VAL A 11 -1.25 -3.77 -2.48
CA VAL A 11 -0.77 -3.18 -1.23
C VAL A 11 -1.77 -2.15 -0.72
N HIS A 12 -1.89 -2.02 0.60
CA HIS A 12 -2.54 -0.86 1.24
C HIS A 12 -1.53 -0.11 2.09
N LEU A 13 -1.49 1.22 1.93
CA LEU A 13 -0.57 2.13 2.61
C LEU A 13 -1.36 3.24 3.30
N LEU A 14 -1.13 3.45 4.59
CA LEU A 14 -1.61 4.63 5.31
C LEU A 14 -0.44 5.62 5.46
N VAL A 15 -0.50 6.73 4.74
CA VAL A 15 0.64 7.66 4.60
C VAL A 15 0.16 9.11 4.64
N ALA A 16 1.03 9.99 5.11
CA ALA A 16 0.81 11.43 5.16
C ALA A 16 1.94 12.13 4.41
N PHE A 17 1.58 13.16 3.65
CA PHE A 17 2.51 13.96 2.84
C PHE A 17 2.32 15.44 3.19
N GLY A 18 3.39 16.23 3.04
CA GLY A 18 3.34 17.67 3.30
C GLY A 18 2.50 18.45 2.28
N SER A 19 2.20 17.86 1.11
CA SER A 19 1.35 18.46 0.08
C SER A 19 0.78 17.39 -0.87
N ALA A 20 -0.24 17.77 -1.64
CA ALA A 20 -0.81 16.91 -2.68
C ALA A 20 0.16 16.67 -3.85
N SER A 21 1.04 17.63 -4.18
CA SER A 21 2.07 17.42 -5.21
C SER A 21 3.09 16.37 -4.78
N LEU A 22 3.53 16.43 -3.52
CA LEU A 22 4.46 15.45 -2.95
C LEU A 22 3.84 14.06 -2.87
N LEU A 23 2.55 13.94 -2.53
CA LEU A 23 1.82 12.67 -2.60
C LEU A 23 1.95 12.04 -3.99
N LYS A 24 1.65 12.82 -5.04
CA LYS A 24 1.66 12.32 -6.41
C LYS A 24 3.07 11.90 -6.84
N GLU A 25 4.05 12.80 -6.68
CA GLU A 25 5.44 12.54 -7.07
C GLU A 25 6.02 11.31 -6.34
N GLN A 26 5.72 11.18 -5.04
CA GLN A 26 6.24 10.09 -4.24
C GLN A 26 5.58 8.74 -4.59
N CYS A 27 4.26 8.73 -4.82
CA CYS A 27 3.55 7.53 -5.27
C CYS A 27 4.04 7.08 -6.66
N ASP A 28 4.19 8.00 -7.62
CA ASP A 28 4.70 7.70 -8.96
C ASP A 28 6.12 7.10 -8.88
N SER A 29 6.97 7.68 -8.03
CA SER A 29 8.32 7.18 -7.76
C SER A 29 8.31 5.76 -7.19
N TRP A 30 7.49 5.49 -6.16
CA TRP A 30 7.40 4.17 -5.55
C TRP A 30 6.89 3.11 -6.54
N LEU A 31 5.82 3.40 -7.27
CA LEU A 31 5.23 2.47 -8.24
C LEU A 31 6.22 2.17 -9.37
N HIS A 32 6.91 3.17 -9.89
CA HIS A 32 7.93 2.97 -10.92
C HIS A 32 9.11 2.12 -10.40
N PHE A 33 9.70 2.50 -9.28
CA PHE A 33 10.86 1.81 -8.72
C PHE A 33 10.55 0.35 -8.38
N THR A 34 9.41 0.10 -7.73
CA THR A 34 8.98 -1.25 -7.34
C THR A 34 8.62 -2.09 -8.55
N ALA A 35 7.91 -1.56 -9.56
CA ALA A 35 7.63 -2.29 -10.79
C ALA A 35 8.91 -2.78 -11.47
N CYS A 36 9.90 -1.88 -11.63
CA CYS A 36 11.20 -2.23 -12.22
C CYS A 36 11.95 -3.29 -11.42
N SER A 37 11.96 -3.16 -10.08
CA SER A 37 12.67 -4.07 -9.19
C SER A 37 12.03 -5.46 -9.18
N ILE A 38 10.70 -5.54 -9.12
CA ILE A 38 9.96 -6.79 -9.08
C ILE A 38 10.06 -7.51 -10.43
N ASN A 39 9.84 -6.82 -11.54
CA ASN A 39 10.01 -7.40 -12.87
C ASN A 39 11.42 -7.97 -13.06
N ARG A 40 12.46 -7.24 -12.65
CA ARG A 40 13.85 -7.73 -12.69
C ARG A 40 14.02 -9.00 -11.85
N ALA A 41 13.44 -9.05 -10.65
CA ALA A 41 13.53 -10.21 -9.77
C ALA A 41 12.81 -11.44 -10.35
N MET A 42 11.73 -11.24 -11.10
CA MET A 42 10.98 -12.31 -11.77
C MET A 42 11.53 -12.68 -13.15
N GLY A 43 12.47 -11.91 -13.70
CA GLY A 43 12.94 -12.08 -15.08
C GLY A 43 11.92 -11.61 -16.13
N GLU A 44 10.95 -10.78 -15.74
CA GLU A 44 9.90 -10.25 -16.58
C GLU A 44 10.16 -8.80 -17.01
N SER A 45 9.32 -8.28 -17.91
CA SER A 45 9.33 -6.87 -18.32
C SER A 45 7.92 -6.41 -18.66
N GLY A 46 7.65 -5.11 -18.51
CA GLY A 46 6.34 -4.52 -18.81
C GLY A 46 5.70 -3.83 -17.61
N LYS A 47 4.38 -3.64 -17.67
CA LYS A 47 3.60 -3.03 -16.57
C LYS A 47 3.42 -4.06 -15.45
N PHE A 48 3.76 -3.68 -14.23
CA PHE A 48 3.51 -4.50 -13.03
C PHE A 48 2.25 -4.06 -12.28
N TRP A 49 2.15 -2.75 -12.00
CA TRP A 49 1.01 -2.18 -11.28
C TRP A 49 -0.17 -1.85 -12.20
N GLN A 50 -1.37 -1.89 -11.63
CA GLN A 50 -2.56 -1.29 -12.24
C GLN A 50 -2.32 0.22 -12.46
N GLN A 51 -2.81 0.75 -13.57
CA GLN A 51 -2.50 2.10 -14.03
C GLN A 51 -3.01 3.22 -13.11
N GLU A 52 -4.15 3.01 -12.46
CA GLU A 52 -4.73 3.97 -11.53
C GLU A 52 -4.76 3.37 -10.12
N PRO A 53 -3.93 3.89 -9.18
CA PRO A 53 -4.01 3.50 -7.79
C PRO A 53 -5.28 4.10 -7.17
N PHE A 54 -5.86 3.38 -6.21
CA PHE A 54 -6.96 3.89 -5.41
C PHE A 54 -6.41 4.67 -4.22
N ASP A 55 -6.86 5.92 -4.04
CA ASP A 55 -6.55 6.75 -2.87
C ASP A 55 -7.81 7.20 -2.14
N TYR A 56 -7.67 7.42 -0.83
CA TYR A 56 -8.74 7.91 0.02
C TYR A 56 -8.16 8.89 1.05
N LEU A 57 -8.68 10.12 1.06
CA LEU A 57 -8.23 11.17 1.99
C LEU A 57 -8.78 10.93 3.40
N VAL A 58 -7.90 10.80 4.38
CA VAL A 58 -8.25 10.72 5.81
C VAL A 58 -8.58 12.11 6.34
N ARG A 59 -9.78 12.29 6.89
CA ARG A 59 -10.33 13.59 7.32
C ARG A 59 -10.59 13.70 8.82
N SER A 60 -10.48 12.61 9.57
CA SER A 60 -10.67 12.62 11.02
C SER A 60 -9.86 11.52 11.72
N PRO A 61 -9.61 11.64 13.04
CA PRO A 61 -8.99 10.58 13.83
C PRO A 61 -9.77 9.26 13.82
N GLU A 62 -11.10 9.32 13.85
CA GLU A 62 -11.95 8.12 13.82
C GLU A 62 -11.80 7.38 12.49
N GLN A 63 -11.70 8.14 11.38
CA GLN A 63 -11.43 7.56 10.08
C GLN A 63 -10.03 6.97 9.97
N TYR A 64 -9.04 7.60 10.61
CA TYR A 64 -7.69 7.07 10.67
C TYR A 64 -7.67 5.69 11.36
N GLU A 65 -8.29 5.57 12.53
CA GLU A 65 -8.39 4.28 13.24
C GLU A 65 -9.19 3.24 12.46
N TYR A 66 -10.32 3.62 11.86
CA TYR A 66 -11.09 2.73 10.98
C TYR A 66 -10.24 2.16 9.83
N LEU A 67 -9.40 2.99 9.20
CA LEU A 67 -8.54 2.55 8.10
C LEU A 67 -7.40 1.65 8.58
N ARG A 68 -6.88 1.86 9.80
CA ARG A 68 -5.90 0.92 10.41
C ARG A 68 -6.52 -0.46 10.61
N ASP A 69 -7.72 -0.52 11.19
CA ASP A 69 -8.45 -1.77 11.37
C ASP A 69 -8.78 -2.43 10.02
N TYR A 70 -9.20 -1.64 9.03
CA TYR A 70 -9.42 -2.14 7.67
C TYR A 70 -8.16 -2.78 7.06
N ILE A 71 -7.00 -2.12 7.19
CA ILE A 71 -5.71 -2.62 6.70
C ILE A 71 -5.33 -3.92 7.42
N ALA A 72 -5.43 -3.96 8.75
CA ALA A 72 -5.11 -5.12 9.55
C ALA A 72 -6.03 -6.33 9.26
N ASP A 73 -7.31 -6.07 8.95
CA ASP A 73 -8.32 -7.08 8.71
C ASP A 73 -8.34 -7.60 7.26
N ASN A 74 -7.65 -6.92 6.34
CA ASN A 74 -7.67 -7.25 4.91
C ASN A 74 -7.23 -8.69 4.60
N PRO A 75 -6.11 -9.22 5.15
CA PRO A 75 -5.71 -10.60 4.92
C PRO A 75 -6.78 -11.62 5.34
N ARG A 76 -7.42 -11.39 6.49
CA ARG A 76 -8.49 -12.25 7.00
C ARG A 76 -9.70 -12.22 6.08
N LYS A 77 -10.14 -11.03 5.65
CA LYS A 77 -11.26 -10.85 4.70
C LYS A 77 -10.97 -11.51 3.36
N ALA A 78 -9.73 -11.44 2.89
CA ALA A 78 -9.27 -12.06 1.65
C ALA A 78 -9.01 -13.57 1.77
N ARG A 79 -9.13 -14.15 2.98
CA ARG A 79 -8.82 -15.57 3.29
C ARG A 79 -7.39 -15.96 2.90
N VAL A 80 -6.45 -15.03 3.04
CA VAL A 80 -5.02 -15.25 2.76
C VAL A 80 -4.35 -15.87 3.98
N SER A 81 -3.50 -16.88 3.75
CA SER A 81 -2.87 -17.63 4.83
C SER A 81 -1.71 -16.83 5.46
N SER A 82 -1.42 -17.10 6.73
CA SER A 82 -0.22 -16.57 7.37
C SER A 82 1.03 -16.94 6.56
N GLY A 83 1.90 -15.96 6.31
CA GLY A 83 3.10 -16.11 5.49
C GLY A 83 2.94 -15.66 4.02
N GLU A 84 1.70 -15.49 3.54
CA GLU A 84 1.41 -14.99 2.19
C GLU A 84 1.21 -13.47 2.14
N PHE A 85 1.19 -12.81 3.30
CA PHE A 85 1.08 -11.36 3.42
C PHE A 85 2.06 -10.82 4.46
N LEU A 86 2.39 -9.53 4.33
CA LEU A 86 3.18 -8.79 5.32
C LEU A 86 2.37 -7.60 5.83
N TYR A 87 1.88 -7.69 7.06
CA TYR A 87 1.24 -6.57 7.76
C TYR A 87 2.24 -5.90 8.71
N ARG A 88 2.27 -4.57 8.72
CA ARG A 88 3.02 -3.77 9.70
C ARG A 88 2.11 -2.72 10.33
N LYS A 89 1.98 -2.80 11.65
CA LYS A 89 1.38 -1.74 12.46
C LYS A 89 2.39 -0.62 12.70
N HIS A 90 1.97 0.63 12.57
CA HIS A 90 2.77 1.76 13.05
C HIS A 90 2.60 1.88 14.57
N ASN A 91 3.73 1.92 15.29
CA ASN A 91 3.76 2.25 16.70
C ASN A 91 3.97 3.75 16.82
N ASP A 92 3.11 4.42 17.60
CA ASP A 92 3.19 5.85 17.90
C ASP A 92 4.46 6.21 18.70
#